data_AF-Q1ZMW5-F1
#
_entry.id   AF-Q1ZMW5-F1
#
_cell.length_a   1.000
_cell.length_b   1.000
_cell.length_c   1.000
_cell.angle_alpha   90.00
_cell.angle_beta   90.00
_cell.angle_gamma   90.00
#
_symmetry.space_group_name_H-M   'P 1'
#
loop_
_entity.id
_entity.type
_entity.pdbx_description
1 polymer ?
#
loop_
_entity_poly.entity_id
_entity_poly.type
_entity_poly.pdbx_seq_one_letter_code
_entity_poly.pdbx_strand_id
1 'polypeptide(L)'
;MKLKLLTISTLFALSASAFSAEIYDHTSTYQAGEQVTFNGHLYEAKWWVAAGDAPNKKVDREWESPWKLIAEGDGVTPPPTPEPDPTPEPGPDISGDYEPYVAGKAYKAGDVVINDNQLYRCKEGPTAPWCSGAAWAYEPGKGTAWFDAWKAISEEEVEPSPNPTPDPTPDPDPTPNPDPTPNPDGYTVTQAQLDAKEAELTSDPLLEQVKQSIRTRDNAIVEAIMPGASNNPENVKRVEHLIDAHTWEYLFPKRAPEYTYRHFLQAVGKFPAFCGEYNDGRDSDAICRKSLATIFAHFAQETGGHTAHWDVPEWRQALVHVREMGWDETMRGGYNGECNPEIWQGKRWPCGTFENGEFKSYFGRGAKQLSYNYNYGPFSEAMFGTVRTLLDKPEMVADTWLNLASALFFFVYPQPPKPSMLHVIDGTWQPNEQDKKDGLVPGFGVTTQIINGGVECGGATEIQQSLNRIDYYENFTHFLHVPIAPDEVLGCKNMKQFSEAGAGATLTYWEQDWSWSSETPDGKSYACKLVGYQTPYSALKQGDYTLCVKEHFPDINIVD
;
A
#
# COMPACT_ATOMS: atom_id res chain seq x y z
N MET A 1 -53.50 42.98 24.96
CA MET A 1 -52.57 42.41 25.96
C MET A 1 -51.29 42.06 25.24
N LYS A 2 -50.17 42.71 25.57
CA LYS A 2 -48.86 42.53 24.91
C LYS A 2 -48.30 41.15 25.28
N LEU A 3 -47.97 40.30 24.30
CA LEU A 3 -47.16 39.11 24.56
C LEU A 3 -45.73 39.38 24.08
N LYS A 4 -44.82 39.48 25.06
CA LYS A 4 -43.38 39.69 24.88
C LYS A 4 -42.74 38.39 24.35
N LEU A 5 -41.93 38.51 23.30
CA LEU A 5 -40.90 37.50 22.99
C LEU A 5 -39.88 37.48 24.14
N LEU A 6 -39.69 36.32 24.76
CA LEU A 6 -38.51 36.01 25.56
C LEU A 6 -37.52 35.27 24.65
N THR A 7 -36.45 35.94 24.26
CA THR A 7 -35.25 35.32 23.71
C THR A 7 -34.47 34.74 24.89
N ILE A 8 -34.44 33.41 25.02
CA ILE A 8 -33.53 32.71 25.93
C ILE A 8 -32.26 32.44 25.11
N SER A 9 -31.21 33.22 25.36
CA SER A 9 -29.86 32.89 24.91
C SER A 9 -29.34 31.72 25.74
N THR A 10 -29.47 30.50 25.23
CA THR A 10 -28.68 29.36 25.69
C THR A 10 -27.24 29.55 25.21
N LEU A 11 -26.37 30.01 26.12
CA LEU A 11 -24.93 29.85 25.98
C LEU A 11 -24.63 28.34 25.98
N PHE A 12 -24.39 27.77 24.81
CA PHE A 12 -23.58 26.56 24.72
C PHE A 12 -22.14 27.00 24.93
N ALA A 13 -21.61 26.73 26.12
CA ALA A 13 -20.17 26.72 26.32
C ALA A 13 -19.61 25.60 25.43
N LEU A 14 -19.04 25.96 24.28
CA LEU A 14 -18.07 25.11 23.62
C LEU A 14 -16.90 24.98 24.60
N SER A 15 -16.82 23.84 25.28
CA SER A 15 -15.54 23.35 25.77
C SER A 15 -14.69 23.06 24.53
N ALA A 16 -13.91 24.05 24.10
CA ALA A 16 -12.77 23.80 23.24
C ALA A 16 -11.80 22.96 24.06
N SER A 17 -11.83 21.65 23.87
CA SER A 17 -10.71 20.79 24.23
C SER A 17 -9.54 21.30 23.41
N ALA A 18 -8.63 22.05 24.05
CA ALA A 18 -7.31 22.27 23.51
C ALA A 18 -6.63 20.90 23.51
N PHE A 19 -6.76 20.17 22.41
CA PHE A 19 -5.91 19.02 22.16
C PHE A 19 -4.49 19.58 22.05
N SER A 20 -3.67 19.31 23.05
CA SER A 20 -2.23 19.49 22.92
C SER A 20 -1.80 18.59 21.78
N ALA A 21 -1.24 19.15 20.71
CA ALA A 21 -0.67 18.38 19.62
C ALA A 21 0.28 17.32 20.17
N GLU A 22 0.11 16.07 19.72
CA GLU A 22 0.85 14.92 20.25
C GLU A 22 2.33 15.03 19.88
N ILE A 23 3.22 14.39 20.65
CA ILE A 23 4.66 14.39 20.33
C ILE A 23 4.85 13.57 19.05
N TYR A 24 5.62 14.07 18.09
CA TYR A 24 5.92 13.34 16.86
C TYR A 24 6.57 11.98 17.18
N ASP A 25 5.87 10.92 16.80
CA ASP A 25 6.30 9.54 16.75
C ASP A 25 6.76 9.17 15.33
N HIS A 26 8.03 8.79 15.19
CA HIS A 26 8.63 8.40 13.92
C HIS A 26 8.08 7.09 13.33
N THR A 27 7.35 6.27 14.10
CA THR A 27 6.71 5.05 13.59
C THR A 27 5.28 5.30 13.09
N SER A 28 4.74 6.48 13.37
CA SER A 28 3.39 6.89 13.00
C SER A 28 3.37 7.67 11.69
N THR A 29 2.27 7.56 10.96
CA THR A 29 1.96 8.36 9.77
C THR A 29 0.99 9.47 10.14
N TYR A 30 1.05 10.63 9.48
CA TYR A 30 0.22 11.79 9.81
C TYR A 30 -0.59 12.26 8.60
N GLN A 31 -1.87 12.55 8.78
CA GLN A 31 -2.76 13.08 7.74
C GLN A 31 -2.60 14.59 7.58
N ALA A 32 -3.03 15.12 6.43
CA ALA A 32 -3.05 16.56 6.18
C ALA A 32 -3.84 17.30 7.28
N GLY A 33 -3.22 18.31 7.88
CA GLY A 33 -3.79 19.11 8.97
C GLY A 33 -3.54 18.56 10.37
N GLU A 34 -2.97 17.37 10.53
CA GLU A 34 -2.58 16.85 11.84
C GLU A 34 -1.37 17.60 12.38
N GLN A 35 -1.42 17.92 13.67
CA GLN A 35 -0.41 18.71 14.35
C GLN A 35 0.38 17.88 15.34
N VAL A 36 1.70 18.03 15.30
CA VAL A 36 2.63 17.36 16.22
C VAL A 36 3.58 18.35 16.86
N THR A 37 4.02 18.05 18.07
CA THR A 37 5.12 18.74 18.72
C THR A 37 6.42 17.99 18.49
N PHE A 38 7.46 18.70 18.01
CA PHE A 38 8.78 18.11 17.76
C PHE A 38 9.87 19.14 18.10
N ASN A 39 10.80 18.77 18.98
CA ASN A 39 11.84 19.67 19.54
C ASN A 39 11.28 20.97 20.14
N GLY A 40 10.08 20.92 20.74
CA GLY A 40 9.41 22.08 21.34
C GLY A 40 8.64 22.96 20.35
N HIS A 41 8.75 22.72 19.04
CA HIS A 41 8.03 23.47 18.01
C HIS A 41 6.76 22.72 17.58
N LEU A 42 5.75 23.46 17.15
CA LEU A 42 4.49 22.91 16.62
C LEU A 42 4.56 22.84 15.10
N TYR A 43 4.33 21.65 14.55
CA TYR A 43 4.29 21.40 13.11
C TYR A 43 2.92 20.87 12.71
N GLU A 44 2.50 21.18 11.49
CA GLU A 44 1.30 20.66 10.85
C GLU A 44 1.69 19.93 9.57
N ALA A 45 1.14 18.73 9.40
CA ALA A 45 1.30 17.95 8.19
C ALA A 45 0.57 18.66 7.03
N LYS A 46 1.28 18.99 5.95
CA LYS A 46 0.69 19.67 4.77
C LYS A 46 -0.14 18.70 3.92
N TRP A 47 0.24 17.44 3.95
CA TRP A 47 -0.39 16.28 3.29
C TRP A 47 -0.03 15.04 4.09
N TRP A 48 -0.35 13.85 3.58
CA TRP A 48 0.04 12.59 4.23
C TRP A 48 1.56 12.50 4.43
N VAL A 49 2.01 12.36 5.68
CA VAL A 49 3.41 12.19 6.08
C VAL A 49 3.65 10.72 6.37
N ALA A 50 4.64 10.13 5.68
CA ALA A 50 5.06 8.75 5.93
C ALA A 50 5.75 8.61 7.29
N ALA A 51 5.69 7.41 7.88
CA ALA A 51 6.51 7.07 9.04
C ALA A 51 8.00 7.31 8.71
N GLY A 52 8.69 8.02 9.60
CA GLY A 52 10.10 8.38 9.47
C GLY A 52 10.38 9.74 8.82
N ASP A 53 9.39 10.41 8.19
CA ASP A 53 9.60 11.76 7.65
C ASP A 53 9.53 12.81 8.77
N ALA A 54 10.70 13.18 9.32
CA ALA A 54 10.80 14.06 10.48
C ALA A 54 10.44 15.53 10.19
N PRO A 55 9.76 16.25 11.11
CA PRO A 55 9.40 17.66 10.95
C PRO A 55 10.57 18.63 10.72
N ASN A 56 11.77 18.30 11.19
CA ASN A 56 12.97 19.14 11.05
C ASN A 56 13.92 18.68 9.93
N LYS A 57 13.48 17.76 9.05
CA LYS A 57 14.30 17.26 7.95
C LYS A 57 14.77 18.44 7.09
N LYS A 58 16.10 18.64 7.00
CA LYS A 58 16.66 19.69 6.16
C LYS A 58 16.39 19.38 4.70
N VAL A 59 15.66 20.28 4.06
CA VAL A 59 15.34 20.26 2.63
C VAL A 59 15.85 21.54 1.98
N ASP A 60 16.11 21.53 0.68
CA ASP A 60 16.65 22.70 -0.02
C ASP A 60 15.60 23.80 -0.16
N ARG A 61 14.32 23.42 -0.23
CA ARG A 61 13.17 24.34 -0.31
C ARG A 61 12.05 23.89 0.64
N GLU A 62 11.43 24.84 1.35
CA GLU A 62 10.43 24.54 2.40
C GLU A 62 9.22 23.70 1.94
N TRP A 63 8.87 23.72 0.65
CA TRP A 63 7.77 22.92 0.10
C TRP A 63 8.13 21.45 -0.14
N GLU A 64 9.39 21.07 -0.04
CA GLU A 64 9.84 19.67 -0.11
C GLU A 64 9.63 18.95 1.22
N SER A 65 9.47 19.70 2.31
CA SER A 65 9.09 19.12 3.60
C SER A 65 7.58 18.89 3.64
N PRO A 66 7.13 17.68 4.03
CA PRO A 66 5.71 17.42 4.25
C PRO A 66 5.18 18.13 5.51
N TRP A 67 6.07 18.72 6.32
CA TRP A 67 5.73 19.46 7.53
C TRP A 67 5.79 20.97 7.32
N LYS A 68 4.83 21.67 7.91
CA LYS A 68 4.78 23.12 8.02
C LYS A 68 5.01 23.51 9.47
N LEU A 69 6.02 24.33 9.74
CA LEU A 69 6.18 24.93 11.06
C LEU A 69 5.03 25.93 11.31
N ILE A 70 4.26 25.70 12.36
CA ILE A 70 3.12 26.53 12.75
C ILE A 70 3.49 27.50 13.86
N ALA A 71 4.28 27.05 14.84
CA ALA A 71 4.76 27.90 15.92
C ALA A 71 6.14 27.44 16.40
N GLU A 72 7.02 28.41 16.66
CA GLU A 72 8.27 28.13 17.36
C GLU A 72 8.03 28.05 18.87
N GLY A 73 8.60 27.02 19.51
CA GLY A 73 8.48 26.86 20.95
C GLY A 73 9.40 27.81 21.70
N ASP A 74 8.82 28.80 22.37
CA ASP A 74 9.55 29.55 23.40
C ASP A 74 9.76 28.62 24.61
N GLY A 75 11.02 28.40 24.99
CA GLY A 75 11.36 27.51 26.09
C GLY A 75 10.59 27.80 27.39
N VAL A 76 10.13 26.71 28.01
CA VAL A 76 9.70 26.54 29.42
C VAL A 76 8.30 27.05 29.83
N THR A 77 7.34 26.12 30.00
CA THR A 77 6.80 25.67 31.32
C THR A 77 5.66 24.65 31.10
N PRO A 78 5.66 23.48 31.79
CA PRO A 78 4.56 22.52 31.67
C PRO A 78 3.29 23.05 32.38
N PRO A 79 2.08 22.90 31.78
CA PRO A 79 0.82 23.24 32.43
C PRO A 79 0.47 22.26 33.56
N PRO A 80 -0.35 22.66 34.55
CA PRO A 80 -0.57 21.89 35.77
C PRO A 80 -1.36 20.60 35.51
N THR A 81 -0.84 19.51 36.06
CA THR A 81 -1.35 18.14 36.00
C THR A 81 -2.68 17.99 36.77
N PRO A 82 -3.72 17.30 36.22
CA PRO A 82 -4.81 16.76 37.03
C PRO A 82 -4.31 15.55 37.85
N GLU A 83 -4.81 15.39 39.08
CA GLU A 83 -4.36 14.38 40.04
C GLU A 83 -4.37 12.94 39.49
N PRO A 84 -3.30 12.13 39.73
CA PRO A 84 -3.23 10.75 39.29
C PRO A 84 -3.86 9.77 40.29
N ASP A 85 -4.51 8.73 39.75
CA ASP A 85 -4.65 7.42 40.41
C ASP A 85 -3.24 6.86 40.72
N PRO A 86 -3.06 6.02 41.75
CA PRO A 86 -1.76 5.77 42.36
C PRO A 86 -0.74 5.19 41.38
N THR A 87 0.35 5.94 41.18
CA THR A 87 1.53 5.62 40.37
C THR A 87 2.30 4.42 40.95
N PRO A 88 2.80 3.48 40.11
CA PRO A 88 3.86 2.57 40.52
C PRO A 88 5.12 3.36 40.89
N GLU A 89 5.87 2.89 41.89
CA GLU A 89 7.08 3.58 42.37
C GLU A 89 8.09 3.85 41.23
N PRO A 90 8.82 4.98 41.25
CA PRO A 90 9.95 5.21 40.36
C PRO A 90 11.02 4.13 40.60
N GLY A 91 11.46 3.48 39.53
CA GLY A 91 12.60 2.57 39.58
C GLY A 91 13.87 3.30 40.07
N PRO A 92 14.84 2.56 40.65
CA PRO A 92 16.06 3.14 41.21
C PRO A 92 16.89 3.92 40.18
N ASP A 93 17.73 4.84 40.66
CA ASP A 93 18.74 5.54 39.84
C ASP A 93 19.90 4.58 39.52
N ILE A 94 19.96 4.17 38.25
CA ILE A 94 20.87 3.13 37.75
C ILE A 94 22.21 3.70 37.24
N SER A 95 22.42 5.02 37.36
CA SER A 95 23.61 5.71 36.83
C SER A 95 24.93 5.33 37.50
N GLY A 96 24.87 4.72 38.69
CA GLY A 96 26.05 4.26 39.44
C GLY A 96 26.61 2.90 39.01
N ASP A 97 25.83 2.10 38.30
CA ASP A 97 26.15 0.68 38.01
C ASP A 97 26.61 0.43 36.57
N TYR A 98 26.43 1.41 35.67
CA TYR A 98 26.78 1.29 34.25
C TYR A 98 27.55 2.51 33.74
N GLU A 99 28.53 2.25 32.86
CA GLU A 99 29.36 3.31 32.28
C GLU A 99 28.54 4.24 31.36
N PRO A 100 28.68 5.57 31.50
CA PRO A 100 27.99 6.50 30.62
C PRO A 100 28.54 6.44 29.19
N TYR A 101 27.69 6.73 28.20
CA TYR A 101 28.13 6.91 26.83
C TYR A 101 29.11 8.09 26.70
N VAL A 102 30.17 7.90 25.91
CA VAL A 102 31.22 8.89 25.64
C VAL A 102 31.43 8.96 24.13
N ALA A 103 31.15 10.12 23.54
CA ALA A 103 31.33 10.36 22.11
C ALA A 103 32.78 10.11 21.66
N GLY A 104 32.95 9.31 20.60
CA GLY A 104 34.26 8.97 20.01
C GLY A 104 35.01 7.83 20.71
N LYS A 105 34.45 7.23 21.76
CA LYS A 105 34.95 5.97 22.33
C LYS A 105 34.60 4.80 21.41
N ALA A 106 35.49 3.82 21.34
CA ALA A 106 35.23 2.56 20.64
C ALA A 106 34.43 1.61 21.53
N TYR A 107 33.30 1.13 21.01
CA TYR A 107 32.37 0.18 21.61
C TYR A 107 32.30 -1.10 20.76
N LYS A 108 32.11 -2.24 21.42
CA LYS A 108 31.97 -3.55 20.81
C LYS A 108 30.53 -4.04 20.89
N ALA A 109 30.17 -4.97 20.01
CA ALA A 109 28.92 -5.70 20.06
C ALA A 109 28.64 -6.22 21.48
N GLY A 110 27.44 -5.98 21.98
CA GLY A 110 27.02 -6.40 23.32
C GLY A 110 27.38 -5.46 24.46
N ASP A 111 28.24 -4.45 24.26
CA ASP A 111 28.57 -3.44 25.28
C ASP A 111 27.30 -2.71 25.75
N VAL A 112 27.18 -2.50 27.05
CA VAL A 112 26.05 -1.78 27.66
C VAL A 112 26.53 -0.43 28.19
N VAL A 113 25.81 0.63 27.84
CA VAL A 113 26.07 2.01 28.31
C VAL A 113 24.78 2.64 28.80
N ILE A 114 24.91 3.64 29.67
CA ILE A 114 23.81 4.52 30.06
C ILE A 114 23.90 5.87 29.32
N ASN A 115 22.77 6.33 28.77
CA ASN A 115 22.63 7.71 28.25
C ASN A 115 21.23 8.23 28.56
N ASP A 116 21.12 9.48 29.01
CA ASP A 116 19.85 10.10 29.46
C ASP A 116 19.00 9.20 30.37
N ASN A 117 19.65 8.56 31.33
CA ASN A 117 19.01 7.69 32.33
C ASN A 117 18.34 6.42 31.76
N GLN A 118 18.74 5.98 30.57
CA GLN A 118 18.29 4.75 29.91
C GLN A 118 19.50 3.88 29.51
N LEU A 119 19.36 2.55 29.67
CA LEU A 119 20.38 1.59 29.23
C LEU A 119 20.23 1.23 27.76
N TYR A 120 21.38 1.12 27.09
CA TYR A 120 21.49 0.74 25.70
C TYR A 120 22.57 -0.32 25.51
N ARG A 121 22.23 -1.37 24.77
CA ARG A 121 23.15 -2.43 24.35
C ARG A 121 23.57 -2.20 22.90
N CYS A 122 24.87 -2.19 22.63
CA CYS A 122 25.39 -2.17 21.27
C CYS A 122 24.93 -3.44 20.53
N LYS A 123 24.30 -3.27 19.36
CA LYS A 123 23.79 -4.40 18.59
C LYS A 123 24.93 -5.29 18.11
N GLU A 124 24.64 -6.58 18.00
CA GLU A 124 25.58 -7.55 17.44
C GLU A 124 25.54 -7.55 15.91
N GLY A 125 26.58 -8.07 15.27
CA GLY A 125 26.67 -8.20 13.83
C GLY A 125 27.16 -6.93 13.11
N PRO A 126 26.77 -6.70 11.85
CA PRO A 126 27.42 -5.72 10.97
C PRO A 126 27.22 -4.26 11.39
N THR A 127 26.24 -3.96 12.24
CA THR A 127 25.99 -2.61 12.76
C THR A 127 26.75 -2.30 14.05
N ALA A 128 27.42 -3.30 14.67
CA ALA A 128 28.22 -3.11 15.88
C ALA A 128 29.29 -2.01 15.77
N PRO A 129 30.00 -1.83 14.62
CA PRO A 129 30.95 -0.72 14.47
C PRO A 129 30.29 0.66 14.57
N TRP A 130 28.99 0.78 14.30
CA TRP A 130 28.26 2.05 14.36
C TRP A 130 28.06 2.55 15.79
N CYS A 131 28.13 1.67 16.80
CA CYS A 131 28.19 2.07 18.20
C CYS A 131 29.40 2.98 18.48
N SER A 132 30.48 2.80 17.71
CA SER A 132 31.70 3.64 17.75
C SER A 132 31.65 4.80 16.75
N GLY A 133 30.52 4.99 16.06
CA GLY A 133 30.36 5.95 14.97
C GLY A 133 30.21 7.39 15.46
N ALA A 134 30.02 8.32 14.51
CA ALA A 134 29.88 9.73 14.83
C ALA A 134 28.66 9.99 15.72
N ALA A 135 28.84 10.66 16.87
CA ALA A 135 27.79 10.85 17.87
C ALA A 135 26.51 11.53 17.35
N TRP A 136 26.64 12.48 16.42
CA TRP A 136 25.47 13.12 15.79
C TRP A 136 24.56 12.12 15.06
N ALA A 137 25.12 10.98 14.61
CA ALA A 137 24.39 9.88 13.98
C ALA A 137 24.06 8.77 14.98
N TYR A 138 25.01 8.32 15.80
CA TYR A 138 24.88 7.06 16.55
C TYR A 138 24.93 7.19 18.06
N GLU A 139 24.81 8.39 18.63
CA GLU A 139 24.70 8.54 20.09
C GLU A 139 23.41 7.86 20.62
N PRO A 140 23.50 6.86 21.50
CA PRO A 140 22.35 6.09 21.95
C PRO A 140 21.27 6.98 22.55
N GLY A 141 20.05 6.91 22.03
CA GLY A 141 18.92 7.74 22.47
C GLY A 141 18.86 9.17 21.90
N LYS A 142 19.87 9.65 21.16
CA LYS A 142 19.91 11.03 20.62
C LYS A 142 20.28 11.16 19.14
N GLY A 143 21.18 10.33 18.63
CA GLY A 143 21.72 10.45 17.28
C GLY A 143 20.69 10.18 16.17
N THR A 144 20.83 10.79 15.01
CA THR A 144 19.85 10.68 13.91
C THR A 144 19.59 9.25 13.40
N ALA A 145 20.51 8.30 13.66
CA ALA A 145 20.44 6.88 13.31
C ALA A 145 20.86 5.98 14.50
N TRP A 146 20.67 6.44 15.75
CA TRP A 146 21.18 5.73 16.92
C TRP A 146 20.59 4.31 17.07
N PHE A 147 19.35 4.14 16.62
CA PHE A 147 18.62 2.87 16.66
C PHE A 147 19.23 1.80 15.75
N ASP A 148 20.06 2.16 14.78
CA ASP A 148 20.77 1.20 13.93
C ASP A 148 21.98 0.59 14.66
N ALA A 149 22.59 1.36 15.56
CA ALA A 149 23.75 0.95 16.35
C ALA A 149 23.35 0.33 17.70
N TRP A 150 22.32 0.86 18.36
CA TRP A 150 22.00 0.52 19.75
C TRP A 150 20.58 -0.01 19.92
N LYS A 151 20.39 -0.90 20.89
CA LYS A 151 19.09 -1.38 21.36
C LYS A 151 18.87 -0.86 22.78
N ALA A 152 17.74 -0.19 23.06
CA ALA A 152 17.36 0.13 24.44
C ALA A 152 17.00 -1.15 25.21
N ILE A 153 17.51 -1.28 26.44
CA ILE A 153 17.33 -2.47 27.28
C ILE A 153 16.96 -2.06 28.72
N SER A 154 16.34 -2.95 29.50
CA SER A 154 16.11 -2.77 30.94
C SER A 154 17.18 -3.47 31.78
N GLU A 155 17.26 -3.18 33.08
CA GLU A 155 18.20 -3.87 33.99
C GLU A 155 18.01 -5.39 34.03
N GLU A 156 16.76 -5.86 33.91
CA GLU A 156 16.44 -7.30 33.89
C GLU A 156 17.00 -8.01 32.64
N GLU A 157 17.28 -7.28 31.55
CA GLU A 157 17.90 -7.80 30.33
C GLU A 157 19.44 -7.84 30.39
N VAL A 158 20.06 -7.45 31.52
CA VAL A 158 21.52 -7.39 31.69
C VAL A 158 22.12 -8.65 32.35
N GLU A 159 21.41 -9.31 33.27
CA GLU A 159 21.92 -10.48 34.02
C GLU A 159 21.72 -11.83 33.27
N PRO A 160 22.71 -12.75 33.24
CA PRO A 160 22.57 -14.03 32.55
C PRO A 160 22.07 -15.17 33.47
N SER A 161 21.20 -16.05 32.96
CA SER A 161 20.83 -17.34 33.57
C SER A 161 21.91 -18.42 33.30
N PRO A 162 22.09 -19.47 34.15
CA PRO A 162 23.41 -20.03 34.46
C PRO A 162 23.87 -21.24 33.61
N ASN A 163 25.18 -21.23 33.35
CA ASN A 163 26.18 -22.32 33.29
C ASN A 163 25.95 -23.57 32.40
N PRO A 164 26.82 -23.82 31.39
CA PRO A 164 27.16 -25.17 30.95
C PRO A 164 28.42 -25.72 31.68
N THR A 165 28.41 -27.01 31.96
CA THR A 165 29.39 -27.82 32.69
C THR A 165 30.79 -27.90 32.04
N PRO A 166 31.86 -28.24 32.80
CA PRO A 166 33.23 -28.26 32.29
C PRO A 166 33.64 -29.65 31.77
N ASP A 167 34.42 -29.68 30.68
CA ASP A 167 35.31 -30.80 30.34
C ASP A 167 36.53 -30.28 29.53
N PRO A 168 37.63 -31.03 29.36
CA PRO A 168 38.94 -30.55 29.80
C PRO A 168 39.98 -30.38 28.68
N THR A 169 40.90 -29.46 28.93
CA THR A 169 42.27 -29.33 28.38
C THR A 169 42.47 -29.02 26.89
N PRO A 170 43.56 -28.28 26.55
CA PRO A 170 43.69 -27.58 25.29
C PRO A 170 44.45 -28.40 24.24
N ASP A 171 43.90 -28.48 23.02
CA ASP A 171 44.64 -28.86 21.81
C ASP A 171 45.18 -27.58 21.12
N PRO A 172 46.30 -27.65 20.38
CA PRO A 172 47.07 -26.49 19.99
C PRO A 172 46.43 -25.73 18.81
N ASP A 173 46.60 -24.42 18.91
CA ASP A 173 46.28 -23.34 17.98
C ASP A 173 46.21 -23.73 16.48
N PRO A 174 45.08 -23.51 15.79
CA PRO A 174 45.06 -23.61 14.33
C PRO A 174 45.67 -22.35 13.73
N THR A 175 46.63 -22.54 12.83
CA THR A 175 47.28 -21.50 12.04
C THR A 175 46.29 -20.54 11.38
N PRO A 176 46.67 -19.26 11.16
CA PRO A 176 45.81 -18.28 10.52
C PRO A 176 45.38 -18.76 9.13
N ASN A 177 44.07 -18.84 8.90
CA ASN A 177 43.53 -19.02 7.56
C ASN A 177 43.87 -17.74 6.75
N PRO A 178 44.31 -17.83 5.49
CA PRO A 178 44.53 -16.64 4.69
C PRO A 178 43.20 -15.90 4.51
N ASP A 179 43.24 -14.58 4.63
CA ASP A 179 42.16 -13.69 4.21
C ASP A 179 41.65 -14.11 2.82
N PRO A 180 40.32 -14.16 2.58
CA PRO A 180 39.80 -14.43 1.26
C PRO A 180 40.30 -13.33 0.32
N THR A 181 41.04 -13.75 -0.70
CA THR A 181 41.44 -12.86 -1.79
C THR A 181 40.18 -12.37 -2.50
N PRO A 182 40.07 -11.08 -2.86
CA PRO A 182 38.98 -10.60 -3.68
C PRO A 182 38.99 -11.39 -4.99
N ASN A 183 37.90 -12.12 -5.28
CA ASN A 183 37.74 -12.82 -6.56
C ASN A 183 37.56 -11.75 -7.66
N PRO A 184 38.49 -11.62 -8.63
CA PRO A 184 38.43 -10.56 -9.65
C PRO A 184 37.31 -10.74 -10.69
N ASP A 185 36.65 -11.92 -10.73
CA ASP A 185 35.67 -12.28 -11.77
C ASP A 185 34.19 -12.14 -11.32
N GLY A 186 33.92 -11.56 -10.15
CA GLY A 186 32.57 -11.40 -9.61
C GLY A 186 31.94 -12.73 -9.14
N TYR A 187 30.69 -12.67 -8.64
CA TYR A 187 29.91 -13.87 -8.32
C TYR A 187 29.18 -14.34 -9.58
N THR A 188 29.39 -15.60 -9.97
CA THR A 188 28.78 -16.16 -11.19
C THR A 188 27.57 -17.03 -10.85
N VAL A 189 26.44 -16.79 -11.53
CA VAL A 189 25.20 -17.56 -11.41
C VAL A 189 24.64 -17.84 -12.80
N THR A 190 23.92 -18.94 -12.97
CA THR A 190 23.22 -19.24 -14.24
C THR A 190 21.83 -18.61 -14.26
N GLN A 191 21.28 -18.27 -15.43
CA GLN A 191 19.88 -17.84 -15.53
C GLN A 191 18.93 -18.92 -15.00
N ALA A 192 19.23 -20.20 -15.25
CA ALA A 192 18.44 -21.32 -14.72
C ALA A 192 18.40 -21.36 -13.19
N GLN A 193 19.48 -20.98 -12.49
CA GLN A 193 19.49 -20.88 -11.03
C GLN A 193 18.61 -19.72 -10.53
N LEU A 194 18.62 -18.58 -11.22
CA LEU A 194 17.76 -17.45 -10.88
C LEU A 194 16.28 -17.79 -11.10
N ASP A 195 15.95 -18.41 -12.22
CA ASP A 195 14.59 -18.86 -12.55
C ASP A 195 14.10 -19.91 -11.54
N ALA A 196 14.97 -20.86 -11.15
CA ALA A 196 14.64 -21.86 -10.13
C ALA A 196 14.39 -21.21 -8.77
N LYS A 197 15.16 -20.18 -8.41
CA LYS A 197 14.98 -19.45 -7.14
C LYS A 197 13.70 -18.61 -7.15
N GLU A 198 13.38 -17.95 -8.26
CA GLU A 198 12.11 -17.24 -8.43
C GLU A 198 10.92 -18.21 -8.30
N ALA A 199 11.00 -19.39 -8.93
CA ALA A 199 9.97 -20.42 -8.84
C ALA A 199 9.83 -20.97 -7.40
N GLU A 200 10.94 -21.19 -6.70
CA GLU A 200 10.95 -21.61 -5.29
C GLU A 200 10.24 -20.58 -4.41
N LEU A 201 10.70 -19.32 -4.47
CA LEU A 201 10.20 -18.25 -3.61
C LEU A 201 8.75 -17.87 -3.90
N THR A 202 8.26 -18.13 -5.12
CA THR A 202 6.87 -17.82 -5.49
C THR A 202 5.92 -19.02 -5.49
N SER A 203 6.34 -20.15 -4.92
CA SER A 203 5.54 -21.38 -4.85
C SER A 203 4.42 -21.37 -3.78
N ASP A 204 4.29 -20.28 -3.03
CA ASP A 204 3.23 -20.09 -2.04
C ASP A 204 1.84 -20.20 -2.69
N PRO A 205 0.91 -21.02 -2.15
CA PRO A 205 -0.41 -21.22 -2.75
C PRO A 205 -1.25 -19.95 -2.89
N LEU A 206 -1.13 -18.98 -1.99
CA LEU A 206 -1.88 -17.72 -2.06
C LEU A 206 -1.32 -16.84 -3.17
N LEU A 207 0.00 -16.74 -3.29
CA LEU A 207 0.64 -16.01 -4.40
C LEU A 207 0.31 -16.64 -5.76
N GLU A 208 0.28 -17.98 -5.84
CA GLU A 208 -0.17 -18.66 -7.05
C GLU A 208 -1.63 -18.35 -7.37
N GLN A 209 -2.55 -18.36 -6.39
CA GLN A 209 -3.94 -17.94 -6.62
C GLN A 209 -4.03 -16.50 -7.13
N VAL A 210 -3.22 -15.58 -6.58
CA VAL A 210 -3.13 -14.20 -7.05
C VAL A 210 -2.65 -14.15 -8.51
N LYS A 211 -1.55 -14.84 -8.85
CA LYS A 211 -1.05 -14.90 -10.23
C LYS A 211 -2.13 -15.48 -11.16
N GLN A 212 -2.84 -16.51 -10.72
CA GLN A 212 -3.92 -17.11 -11.50
C GLN A 212 -5.06 -16.11 -11.74
N SER A 213 -5.41 -15.25 -10.79
CA SER A 213 -6.55 -14.32 -10.87
C SER A 213 -6.26 -13.06 -11.69
N ILE A 214 -5.00 -12.60 -11.74
CA ILE A 214 -4.61 -11.41 -12.50
C ILE A 214 -4.24 -11.67 -13.97
N ARG A 215 -4.21 -12.94 -14.40
CA ARG A 215 -3.87 -13.30 -15.78
C ARG A 215 -4.70 -12.51 -16.77
N THR A 216 -4.06 -12.11 -17.86
CA THR A 216 -4.73 -11.43 -18.96
C THR A 216 -4.76 -12.27 -20.23
N ARG A 217 -5.82 -12.09 -21.00
CA ARG A 217 -5.96 -12.69 -22.33
C ARG A 217 -5.23 -11.84 -23.38
N ASP A 218 -4.77 -12.49 -24.44
CA ASP A 218 -4.11 -11.82 -25.58
C ASP A 218 -5.04 -10.76 -26.22
N ASN A 219 -4.47 -9.62 -26.62
CA ASN A 219 -5.26 -8.51 -27.14
C ASN A 219 -5.93 -8.83 -28.47
N ALA A 220 -5.37 -9.70 -29.32
CA ALA A 220 -6.04 -10.08 -30.57
C ALA A 220 -7.35 -10.83 -30.31
N ILE A 221 -7.40 -11.64 -29.24
CA ILE A 221 -8.63 -12.31 -28.81
C ILE A 221 -9.62 -11.28 -28.24
N VAL A 222 -9.13 -10.33 -27.44
CA VAL A 222 -9.97 -9.29 -26.83
C VAL A 222 -10.58 -8.37 -27.90
N GLU A 223 -9.79 -7.93 -28.89
CA GLU A 223 -10.27 -7.07 -29.97
C GLU A 223 -11.31 -7.76 -30.87
N ALA A 224 -11.25 -9.09 -30.98
CA ALA A 224 -12.20 -9.88 -31.74
C ALA A 224 -13.57 -10.08 -31.05
N ILE A 225 -13.72 -9.72 -29.77
CA ILE A 225 -14.98 -9.89 -29.03
C ILE A 225 -16.07 -8.98 -29.61
N MET A 226 -17.23 -9.59 -29.85
CA MET A 226 -18.43 -8.94 -30.35
C MET A 226 -19.65 -9.46 -29.58
N PRO A 227 -20.66 -8.62 -29.27
CA PRO A 227 -21.89 -9.06 -28.65
C PRO A 227 -22.55 -10.23 -29.39
N GLY A 228 -22.87 -11.31 -28.67
CA GLY A 228 -23.53 -12.52 -29.14
C GLY A 228 -22.65 -13.45 -29.99
N ALA A 229 -21.34 -13.19 -30.11
CA ALA A 229 -20.48 -13.99 -30.95
C ALA A 229 -20.20 -15.38 -30.33
N SER A 230 -20.41 -16.44 -31.12
CA SER A 230 -20.24 -17.83 -30.65
C SER A 230 -18.81 -18.19 -30.22
N ASN A 231 -17.81 -17.47 -30.76
CA ASN A 231 -16.40 -17.62 -30.41
C ASN A 231 -15.97 -16.74 -29.23
N ASN A 232 -16.88 -16.02 -28.57
CA ASN A 232 -16.56 -15.29 -27.35
C ASN A 232 -15.99 -16.24 -26.28
N PRO A 233 -15.05 -15.76 -25.43
CA PRO A 233 -14.57 -16.52 -24.29
C PRO A 233 -15.70 -16.89 -23.30
N GLU A 234 -15.53 -17.98 -22.55
CA GLU A 234 -16.58 -18.48 -21.66
C GLU A 234 -17.01 -17.48 -20.57
N ASN A 235 -16.06 -16.74 -19.99
CA ASN A 235 -16.40 -15.71 -19.01
C ASN A 235 -17.19 -14.53 -19.62
N VAL A 236 -16.99 -14.25 -20.90
CA VAL A 236 -17.78 -13.26 -21.66
C VAL A 236 -19.18 -13.81 -21.94
N LYS A 237 -19.29 -15.05 -22.42
CA LYS A 237 -20.59 -15.71 -22.65
C LYS A 237 -21.44 -15.77 -21.38
N ARG A 238 -20.83 -16.04 -20.23
CA ARG A 238 -21.50 -15.99 -18.92
C ARG A 238 -22.09 -14.61 -18.66
N VAL A 239 -21.30 -13.55 -18.87
CA VAL A 239 -21.80 -12.17 -18.70
C VAL A 239 -22.91 -11.87 -19.70
N GLU A 240 -22.81 -12.29 -20.96
CA GLU A 240 -23.86 -12.09 -21.97
C GLU A 240 -25.19 -12.79 -21.60
N HIS A 241 -25.12 -13.92 -20.89
CA HIS A 241 -26.31 -14.61 -20.38
C HIS A 241 -27.00 -13.83 -19.23
N LEU A 242 -26.22 -13.13 -18.41
CA LEU A 242 -26.73 -12.39 -17.25
C LEU A 242 -27.12 -10.95 -17.60
N ILE A 243 -26.37 -10.31 -18.49
CA ILE A 243 -26.49 -8.92 -18.91
C ILE A 243 -26.33 -8.88 -20.42
N ASP A 244 -27.45 -8.91 -21.15
CA ASP A 244 -27.45 -8.67 -22.59
C ASP A 244 -27.33 -7.17 -22.93
N ALA A 245 -27.22 -6.85 -24.21
CA ALA A 245 -27.11 -5.46 -24.67
C ALA A 245 -28.32 -4.59 -24.24
N HIS A 246 -29.54 -5.17 -24.22
CA HIS A 246 -30.73 -4.45 -23.79
C HIS A 246 -30.67 -4.10 -22.30
N THR A 247 -30.23 -5.07 -21.49
CA THR A 247 -30.02 -4.91 -20.06
C THR A 247 -28.93 -3.90 -19.76
N TRP A 248 -27.85 -3.86 -20.54
CA TRP A 248 -26.82 -2.83 -20.43
C TRP A 248 -27.38 -1.42 -20.64
N GLU A 249 -28.18 -1.20 -21.70
CA GLU A 249 -28.84 0.08 -21.94
C GLU A 249 -29.80 0.45 -20.81
N TYR A 250 -30.50 -0.56 -20.26
CA TYR A 250 -31.34 -0.35 -19.09
C TYR A 250 -30.50 0.04 -17.88
N LEU A 251 -29.42 -0.65 -17.55
CA LEU A 251 -28.64 -0.36 -16.34
C LEU A 251 -27.93 0.99 -16.40
N PHE A 252 -27.47 1.41 -17.58
CA PHE A 252 -26.62 2.58 -17.76
C PHE A 252 -27.13 3.55 -18.84
N PRO A 253 -28.35 4.11 -18.71
CA PRO A 253 -28.99 4.93 -19.75
C PRO A 253 -28.39 6.33 -19.89
N LYS A 254 -27.61 6.80 -18.90
CA LYS A 254 -26.99 8.14 -18.89
C LYS A 254 -25.47 8.10 -19.09
N ARG A 255 -24.91 6.91 -19.31
CA ARG A 255 -23.46 6.74 -19.48
C ARG A 255 -22.92 7.55 -20.64
N ALA A 256 -21.65 7.92 -20.56
CA ALA A 256 -20.93 8.50 -21.67
C ALA A 256 -20.84 7.52 -22.86
N PRO A 257 -20.87 8.02 -24.11
CA PRO A 257 -20.89 7.17 -25.31
C PRO A 257 -19.66 6.27 -25.47
N GLU A 258 -18.53 6.61 -24.84
CA GLU A 258 -17.30 5.81 -24.80
C GLU A 258 -17.47 4.49 -24.05
N TYR A 259 -18.42 4.43 -23.09
CA TYR A 259 -18.74 3.21 -22.36
C TYR A 259 -19.74 2.36 -23.14
N THR A 260 -19.24 1.63 -24.13
CA THR A 260 -20.08 0.73 -24.94
C THR A 260 -20.23 -0.64 -24.29
N TYR A 261 -21.33 -1.33 -24.57
CA TYR A 261 -21.51 -2.73 -24.15
C TYR A 261 -20.40 -3.64 -24.70
N ARG A 262 -19.92 -3.38 -25.93
CA ARG A 262 -18.77 -4.10 -26.49
C ARG A 262 -17.51 -3.87 -25.66
N HIS A 263 -17.21 -2.62 -25.29
CA HIS A 263 -16.06 -2.31 -24.43
C HIS A 263 -16.15 -3.02 -23.07
N PHE A 264 -17.36 -3.14 -22.51
CA PHE A 264 -17.59 -3.94 -21.30
C PHE A 264 -17.25 -5.42 -21.52
N LEU A 265 -17.75 -6.04 -22.59
CA LEU A 265 -17.42 -7.43 -22.91
C LEU A 265 -15.93 -7.64 -23.20
N GLN A 266 -15.26 -6.67 -23.82
CA GLN A 266 -13.81 -6.70 -24.05
C GLN A 266 -13.03 -6.63 -22.73
N ALA A 267 -13.43 -5.75 -21.81
CA ALA A 267 -12.86 -5.67 -20.47
C ALA A 267 -13.02 -7.00 -19.71
N VAL A 268 -14.23 -7.58 -19.71
CA VAL A 268 -14.48 -8.92 -19.12
C VAL A 268 -13.59 -9.96 -19.81
N GLY A 269 -13.51 -9.93 -21.13
CA GLY A 269 -12.69 -10.84 -21.91
C GLY A 269 -11.18 -10.69 -21.67
N LYS A 270 -10.70 -9.53 -21.22
CA LYS A 270 -9.29 -9.35 -20.87
C LYS A 270 -8.91 -10.10 -19.60
N PHE A 271 -9.81 -10.24 -18.62
CA PHE A 271 -9.56 -10.86 -17.31
C PHE A 271 -10.36 -12.15 -17.14
N PRO A 272 -9.80 -13.34 -17.45
CA PRO A 272 -10.52 -14.60 -17.40
C PRO A 272 -11.09 -14.97 -16.03
N ALA A 273 -10.51 -14.46 -14.94
CA ALA A 273 -10.97 -14.72 -13.58
C ALA A 273 -12.24 -13.94 -13.23
N PHE A 274 -12.46 -12.77 -13.83
CA PHE A 274 -13.70 -12.01 -13.64
C PHE A 274 -14.84 -12.74 -14.36
N CYS A 275 -15.86 -13.14 -13.59
CA CYS A 275 -16.89 -14.07 -14.05
C CYS A 275 -16.31 -15.37 -14.62
N GLY A 276 -15.20 -15.86 -14.06
CA GLY A 276 -14.55 -17.11 -14.44
C GLY A 276 -15.33 -18.37 -14.06
N GLU A 277 -14.82 -19.52 -14.51
CA GLU A 277 -15.35 -20.83 -14.12
C GLU A 277 -14.72 -21.30 -12.81
N TYR A 278 -15.55 -21.83 -11.91
CA TYR A 278 -15.13 -22.45 -10.65
C TYR A 278 -15.46 -23.95 -10.68
N ASN A 279 -14.41 -24.78 -10.66
CA ASN A 279 -14.53 -26.24 -10.73
C ASN A 279 -14.38 -26.93 -9.36
N ASP A 280 -14.47 -26.16 -8.28
CA ASP A 280 -14.24 -26.59 -6.89
C ASP A 280 -15.54 -26.66 -6.05
N GLY A 281 -16.69 -26.61 -6.71
CA GLY A 281 -18.01 -26.68 -6.08
C GLY A 281 -18.63 -25.32 -5.76
N ARG A 282 -17.92 -24.21 -5.97
CA ARG A 282 -18.50 -22.86 -5.95
C ARG A 282 -19.39 -22.62 -7.18
N ASP A 283 -20.41 -21.79 -7.02
CA ASP A 283 -21.34 -21.42 -8.10
C ASP A 283 -20.80 -20.24 -8.91
N SER A 284 -20.29 -20.54 -10.11
CA SER A 284 -19.73 -19.56 -11.05
C SER A 284 -20.70 -18.43 -11.40
N ASP A 285 -21.98 -18.74 -11.55
CA ASP A 285 -22.97 -17.74 -11.95
C ASP A 285 -23.38 -16.87 -10.76
N ALA A 286 -23.47 -17.45 -9.56
CA ALA A 286 -23.72 -16.67 -8.34
C ALA A 286 -22.56 -15.71 -8.05
N ILE A 287 -21.31 -16.16 -8.16
CA ILE A 287 -20.12 -15.31 -7.98
C ILE A 287 -20.05 -14.23 -9.06
N CYS A 288 -20.38 -14.56 -10.31
CA CYS A 288 -20.42 -13.57 -11.39
C CYS A 288 -21.50 -12.50 -11.13
N ARG A 289 -22.73 -12.89 -10.74
CA ARG A 289 -23.77 -11.92 -10.37
C ARG A 289 -23.35 -11.00 -9.21
N LYS A 290 -22.72 -11.56 -8.17
CA LYS A 290 -22.18 -10.78 -7.03
C LYS A 290 -21.10 -9.81 -7.49
N SER A 291 -20.17 -10.28 -8.32
CA SER A 291 -19.06 -9.48 -8.88
C SER A 291 -19.58 -8.33 -9.76
N LEU A 292 -20.59 -8.59 -10.59
CA LEU A 292 -21.29 -7.57 -11.40
C LEU A 292 -21.99 -6.54 -10.51
N ALA A 293 -22.74 -6.98 -9.49
CA ALA A 293 -23.41 -6.07 -8.57
C ALA A 293 -22.42 -5.16 -7.83
N THR A 294 -21.32 -5.72 -7.33
CA THR A 294 -20.27 -4.98 -6.63
C THR A 294 -19.61 -3.96 -7.55
N ILE A 295 -19.14 -4.36 -8.73
CA ILE A 295 -18.42 -3.43 -9.61
C ILE A 295 -19.34 -2.34 -10.16
N PHE A 296 -20.61 -2.63 -10.44
CA PHE A 296 -21.57 -1.63 -10.91
C PHE A 296 -21.92 -0.60 -9.84
N ALA A 297 -22.04 -1.02 -8.58
CA ALA A 297 -22.21 -0.09 -7.46
C ALA A 297 -20.99 0.84 -7.31
N HIS A 298 -19.78 0.31 -7.50
CA HIS A 298 -18.58 1.14 -7.50
C HIS A 298 -18.52 2.06 -8.71
N PHE A 299 -18.89 1.62 -9.93
CA PHE A 299 -19.00 2.52 -11.09
C PHE A 299 -19.94 3.69 -10.83
N ALA A 300 -21.08 3.41 -10.20
CA ALA A 300 -22.06 4.42 -9.84
C ALA A 300 -21.46 5.47 -8.92
N GLN A 301 -20.65 5.09 -7.94
CA GLN A 301 -19.97 6.04 -7.05
C GLN A 301 -18.75 6.74 -7.66
N GLU A 302 -17.95 6.07 -8.49
CA GLU A 302 -16.74 6.67 -9.05
C GLU A 302 -17.04 7.66 -10.19
N THR A 303 -18.07 7.37 -10.99
CA THR A 303 -18.27 8.05 -12.28
C THR A 303 -19.71 8.41 -12.54
N GLY A 304 -20.59 8.29 -11.53
CA GLY A 304 -22.01 8.50 -11.71
C GLY A 304 -22.42 9.97 -11.74
N GLY A 305 -23.66 10.21 -12.17
CA GLY A 305 -24.24 11.55 -12.20
C GLY A 305 -24.63 12.12 -10.83
N HIS A 306 -24.86 11.26 -9.83
CA HIS A 306 -25.21 11.62 -8.45
C HIS A 306 -26.29 12.70 -8.32
N THR A 307 -27.35 12.61 -9.13
CA THR A 307 -28.38 13.64 -9.15
C THR A 307 -29.79 13.11 -9.07
N ALA A 308 -30.52 13.57 -8.06
CA ALA A 308 -31.96 13.37 -7.93
C ALA A 308 -32.80 14.13 -8.98
N HIS A 309 -32.18 14.95 -9.84
CA HIS A 309 -32.88 15.76 -10.84
C HIS A 309 -33.20 15.03 -12.14
N TRP A 310 -32.62 13.85 -12.38
CA TRP A 310 -32.90 13.05 -13.55
C TRP A 310 -34.11 12.14 -13.34
N ASP A 311 -34.73 11.74 -14.45
CA ASP A 311 -35.81 10.75 -14.52
C ASP A 311 -35.34 9.30 -14.32
N VAL A 312 -34.07 9.12 -13.97
CA VAL A 312 -33.40 7.83 -13.76
C VAL A 312 -32.89 7.79 -12.32
N PRO A 313 -33.15 6.72 -11.56
CA PRO A 313 -32.66 6.60 -10.19
C PRO A 313 -31.13 6.58 -10.13
N GLU A 314 -30.53 7.10 -9.06
CA GLU A 314 -29.07 7.31 -8.96
C GLU A 314 -28.24 6.04 -9.17
N TRP A 315 -28.71 4.87 -8.71
CA TRP A 315 -28.01 3.60 -8.94
C TRP A 315 -27.86 3.24 -10.44
N ARG A 316 -28.69 3.81 -11.33
CA ARG A 316 -28.60 3.67 -12.80
C ARG A 316 -27.89 4.84 -13.47
N GLN A 317 -27.24 5.71 -12.71
CA GLN A 317 -26.52 6.87 -13.24
C GLN A 317 -25.01 6.63 -13.34
N ALA A 318 -24.53 5.39 -13.23
CA ALA A 318 -23.11 5.08 -13.36
C ALA A 318 -22.55 5.44 -14.74
N LEU A 319 -21.22 5.59 -14.82
CA LEU A 319 -20.47 5.75 -16.07
C LEU A 319 -20.80 7.04 -16.84
N VAL A 320 -21.23 8.10 -16.16
CA VAL A 320 -21.49 9.42 -16.75
C VAL A 320 -20.18 10.13 -17.10
N HIS A 321 -19.16 10.00 -16.25
CA HIS A 321 -17.87 10.66 -16.42
C HIS A 321 -16.79 9.68 -16.91
N VAL A 322 -16.12 10.03 -18.01
CA VAL A 322 -14.97 9.26 -18.54
C VAL A 322 -13.64 9.85 -18.08
N ARG A 323 -13.57 11.17 -18.01
CA ARG A 323 -12.40 11.94 -17.57
C ARG A 323 -12.75 12.68 -16.30
N GLU A 324 -11.77 12.86 -15.43
CA GLU A 324 -11.89 13.68 -14.22
C GLU A 324 -12.42 15.06 -14.58
N MET A 325 -13.40 15.54 -13.80
CA MET A 325 -14.04 16.80 -14.11
C MET A 325 -13.04 17.96 -14.07
N GLY A 326 -13.06 18.80 -15.11
CA GLY A 326 -12.16 19.94 -15.22
C GLY A 326 -10.79 19.61 -15.83
N TRP A 327 -10.56 18.37 -16.26
CA TRP A 327 -9.36 17.96 -16.98
C TRP A 327 -9.61 17.60 -18.44
N ASP A 328 -8.63 17.92 -19.29
CA ASP A 328 -8.55 17.45 -20.67
C ASP A 328 -7.11 17.11 -21.08
N GLU A 329 -6.96 16.50 -22.26
CA GLU A 329 -5.68 15.99 -22.76
C GLU A 329 -4.66 17.10 -23.11
N THR A 330 -5.09 18.36 -23.14
CA THR A 330 -4.22 19.53 -23.42
C THR A 330 -3.62 20.14 -22.16
N MET A 331 -4.19 19.81 -20.99
CA MET A 331 -3.72 20.27 -19.70
C MET A 331 -2.40 19.59 -19.31
N ARG A 332 -1.55 20.35 -18.64
CA ARG A 332 -0.16 19.97 -18.31
C ARG A 332 0.06 20.05 -16.80
N GLY A 333 1.05 19.34 -16.29
CA GLY A 333 1.46 19.47 -14.89
C GLY A 333 0.50 18.87 -13.85
N GLY A 334 -0.58 18.23 -14.28
CA GLY A 334 -1.48 17.48 -13.41
C GLY A 334 -0.99 16.06 -13.14
N TYR A 335 -1.06 15.62 -11.88
CA TYR A 335 -0.77 14.24 -11.46
C TYR A 335 0.59 13.72 -11.95
N ASN A 336 1.63 14.55 -11.84
CA ASN A 336 2.98 14.28 -12.34
C ASN A 336 4.07 14.36 -11.25
N GLY A 337 3.69 14.36 -9.97
CA GLY A 337 4.64 14.49 -8.84
C GLY A 337 5.71 13.40 -8.85
N GLU A 338 5.36 12.21 -9.33
CA GLU A 338 6.21 11.03 -9.38
C GLU A 338 6.86 10.82 -10.77
N CYS A 339 6.85 11.85 -11.63
CA CYS A 339 7.49 11.81 -12.95
C CYS A 339 9.01 12.07 -12.91
N ASN A 340 9.56 12.46 -11.75
CA ASN A 340 11.00 12.71 -11.62
C ASN A 340 11.80 11.42 -11.93
N PRO A 341 12.65 11.38 -12.98
CA PRO A 341 13.40 10.18 -13.34
C PRO A 341 14.50 9.80 -12.34
N GLU A 342 14.78 10.65 -11.34
CA GLU A 342 15.78 10.34 -10.31
C GLU A 342 15.21 9.46 -9.18
N ILE A 343 13.90 9.49 -8.96
CA ILE A 343 13.23 8.59 -8.00
C ILE A 343 12.84 7.28 -8.68
N TRP A 344 12.74 6.20 -7.90
CA TRP A 344 12.49 4.87 -8.45
C TRP A 344 11.15 4.78 -9.20
N GLN A 345 10.11 5.51 -8.79
CA GLN A 345 8.82 5.54 -9.48
C GLN A 345 8.95 6.11 -10.89
N GLY A 346 9.67 7.23 -11.04
CA GLY A 346 9.92 7.84 -12.35
C GLY A 346 10.90 7.03 -13.20
N LYS A 347 11.76 6.20 -12.60
CA LYS A 347 12.57 5.21 -13.33
C LYS A 347 11.73 4.03 -13.82
N ARG A 348 10.87 3.47 -12.96
CA ARG A 348 10.07 2.27 -13.28
C ARG A 348 8.88 2.58 -14.17
N TRP A 349 8.23 3.72 -13.95
CA TRP A 349 7.07 4.21 -14.69
C TRP A 349 7.33 5.62 -15.23
N PRO A 350 8.26 5.75 -16.18
CA PRO A 350 8.67 7.04 -16.71
C PRO A 350 7.51 7.70 -17.43
N CYS A 351 7.19 8.92 -17.04
CA CYS A 351 6.11 9.66 -17.65
C CYS A 351 6.40 9.94 -19.12
N GLY A 352 5.41 9.70 -19.98
CA GLY A 352 5.42 10.21 -21.34
C GLY A 352 5.49 11.74 -21.37
N THR A 353 6.04 12.26 -22.46
CA THR A 353 6.22 13.70 -22.68
C THR A 353 5.48 14.17 -23.92
N PHE A 354 5.12 15.45 -23.94
CA PHE A 354 4.78 16.16 -25.15
C PHE A 354 6.04 16.45 -25.97
N GLU A 355 5.88 16.88 -27.23
CA GLU A 355 6.99 17.22 -28.12
C GLU A 355 7.93 18.30 -27.53
N ASN A 356 7.40 19.18 -26.69
CA ASN A 356 8.18 20.23 -26.02
C ASN A 356 8.87 19.77 -24.72
N GLY A 357 8.85 18.47 -24.42
CA GLY A 357 9.53 17.87 -23.27
C GLY A 357 8.77 17.92 -21.95
N GLU A 358 7.63 18.62 -21.89
CA GLU A 358 6.80 18.63 -20.68
C GLU A 358 6.10 17.27 -20.49
N PHE A 359 5.94 16.84 -19.24
CA PHE A 359 5.25 15.59 -18.93
C PHE A 359 3.75 15.67 -19.27
N LYS A 360 3.23 14.54 -19.76
CA LYS A 360 1.79 14.30 -19.88
C LYS A 360 1.14 14.23 -18.49
N SER A 361 -0.17 14.49 -18.44
CA SER A 361 -0.95 14.44 -17.20
C SER A 361 -1.71 13.12 -17.03
N TYR A 362 -1.63 12.59 -15.80
CA TYR A 362 -2.22 11.31 -15.40
C TYR A 362 -3.43 11.53 -14.48
N PHE A 363 -4.34 12.42 -14.87
CA PHE A 363 -5.62 12.61 -14.19
C PHE A 363 -6.55 11.40 -14.39
N GLY A 364 -7.65 11.38 -13.62
CA GLY A 364 -8.60 10.27 -13.62
C GLY A 364 -9.20 9.97 -14.99
N ARG A 365 -9.04 8.72 -15.46
CA ARG A 365 -9.71 8.22 -16.68
C ARG A 365 -10.41 6.88 -16.45
N GLY A 366 -11.49 6.67 -17.20
CA GLY A 366 -12.30 5.46 -17.18
C GLY A 366 -13.10 5.26 -15.89
N ALA A 367 -13.72 4.08 -15.78
CA ALA A 367 -14.67 3.71 -14.75
C ALA A 367 -14.05 3.62 -13.34
N LYS A 368 -12.73 3.46 -13.26
CA LYS A 368 -11.97 3.48 -12.00
C LYS A 368 -11.46 4.88 -11.60
N GLN A 369 -11.54 5.84 -12.52
CA GLN A 369 -10.78 7.09 -12.44
C GLN A 369 -9.30 6.80 -12.17
N LEU A 370 -8.66 6.06 -13.08
CA LEU A 370 -7.23 5.71 -12.97
C LEU A 370 -6.39 6.99 -13.03
N SER A 371 -5.57 7.23 -12.00
CA SER A 371 -4.74 8.43 -11.85
C SER A 371 -3.29 8.07 -11.48
N TYR A 372 -2.34 8.97 -11.76
CA TYR A 372 -0.89 8.85 -11.53
C TYR A 372 -0.15 7.83 -12.42
N ASN A 373 1.07 8.17 -12.84
CA ASN A 373 1.91 7.33 -13.69
C ASN A 373 2.20 5.94 -13.09
N TYR A 374 2.37 5.85 -11.76
CA TYR A 374 2.60 4.57 -11.08
C TYR A 374 1.38 3.65 -11.04
N ASN A 375 0.19 4.10 -11.44
CA ASN A 375 -0.97 3.24 -11.71
C ASN A 375 -1.16 2.98 -13.21
N TYR A 376 -0.91 3.96 -14.07
CA TYR A 376 -0.94 3.78 -15.54
C TYR A 376 0.12 2.80 -16.03
N GLY A 377 1.31 2.81 -15.42
CA GLY A 377 2.43 1.94 -15.78
C GLY A 377 2.11 0.45 -15.58
N PRO A 378 1.78 -0.01 -14.36
CA PRO A 378 1.38 -1.39 -14.13
C PRO A 378 0.14 -1.80 -14.92
N PHE A 379 -0.84 -0.90 -15.08
CA PHE A 379 -2.00 -1.18 -15.93
C PHE A 379 -1.59 -1.38 -17.39
N SER A 380 -0.72 -0.52 -17.94
CA SER A 380 -0.17 -0.68 -19.29
C SER A 380 0.58 -2.00 -19.44
N GLU A 381 1.39 -2.36 -18.44
CA GLU A 381 2.14 -3.61 -18.46
C GLU A 381 1.21 -4.82 -18.46
N ALA A 382 0.15 -4.82 -17.65
CA ALA A 382 -0.87 -5.88 -17.66
C ALA A 382 -1.61 -5.98 -19.00
N MET A 383 -1.84 -4.84 -19.67
CA MET A 383 -2.60 -4.79 -20.92
C MET A 383 -1.74 -5.11 -22.15
N PHE A 384 -0.48 -4.70 -22.17
CA PHE A 384 0.37 -4.67 -23.37
C PHE A 384 1.76 -5.31 -23.19
N GLY A 385 2.12 -5.79 -21.99
CA GLY A 385 3.46 -6.29 -21.70
C GLY A 385 4.53 -5.19 -21.64
N THR A 386 4.13 -3.92 -21.62
CA THR A 386 5.03 -2.76 -21.51
C THR A 386 4.34 -1.62 -20.76
N VAL A 387 5.11 -0.89 -19.96
CA VAL A 387 4.65 0.32 -19.28
C VAL A 387 4.42 1.48 -20.26
N ARG A 388 5.05 1.46 -21.43
CA ARG A 388 5.12 2.63 -22.33
C ARG A 388 3.80 2.97 -23.00
N THR A 389 2.99 2.00 -23.39
CA THR A 389 1.78 2.26 -24.19
C THR A 389 0.87 3.29 -23.55
N LEU A 390 0.53 3.15 -22.27
CA LEU A 390 -0.37 4.10 -21.59
C LEU A 390 0.36 5.23 -20.88
N LEU A 391 1.67 5.12 -20.65
CA LEU A 391 2.46 6.28 -20.21
C LEU A 391 2.67 7.28 -21.37
N ASP A 392 2.81 6.79 -22.59
CA ASP A 392 2.95 7.60 -23.79
C ASP A 392 1.60 8.02 -24.40
N LYS A 393 0.53 7.27 -24.15
CA LYS A 393 -0.82 7.55 -24.66
C LYS A 393 -1.89 7.35 -23.57
N PRO A 394 -1.87 8.13 -22.48
CA PRO A 394 -2.80 7.97 -21.37
C PRO A 394 -4.26 8.15 -21.77
N GLU A 395 -4.54 8.92 -22.83
CA GLU A 395 -5.88 9.12 -23.39
C GLU A 395 -6.57 7.81 -23.83
N MET A 396 -5.79 6.77 -24.18
CA MET A 396 -6.32 5.47 -24.57
C MET A 396 -7.17 4.83 -23.46
N VAL A 397 -6.91 5.15 -22.19
CA VAL A 397 -7.71 4.68 -21.06
C VAL A 397 -9.13 5.24 -21.11
N ALA A 398 -9.35 6.43 -21.65
CA ALA A 398 -10.69 7.00 -21.80
C ALA A 398 -11.40 6.49 -23.06
N ASP A 399 -10.65 6.36 -24.17
CA ASP A 399 -11.25 6.28 -25.52
C ASP A 399 -11.44 4.84 -26.03
N THR A 400 -10.93 3.84 -25.33
CA THR A 400 -10.98 2.42 -25.74
C THR A 400 -11.63 1.54 -24.67
N TRP A 401 -11.71 0.23 -24.90
CA TRP A 401 -12.20 -0.74 -23.91
C TRP A 401 -11.43 -0.73 -22.58
N LEU A 402 -10.25 -0.09 -22.57
CA LEU A 402 -9.48 0.21 -21.37
C LEU A 402 -10.26 1.03 -20.34
N ASN A 403 -11.29 1.78 -20.76
CA ASN A 403 -12.10 2.59 -19.86
C ASN A 403 -12.86 1.76 -18.82
N LEU A 404 -13.27 0.54 -19.16
CA LEU A 404 -13.89 -0.41 -18.23
C LEU A 404 -12.86 -1.41 -17.70
N ALA A 405 -11.84 -1.75 -18.48
CA ALA A 405 -10.79 -2.66 -18.03
C ALA A 405 -9.94 -2.10 -16.90
N SER A 406 -9.79 -0.77 -16.78
CA SER A 406 -9.08 -0.16 -15.64
C SER A 406 -9.72 -0.52 -14.30
N ALA A 407 -11.05 -0.63 -14.26
CA ALA A 407 -11.77 -1.00 -13.06
C ALA A 407 -11.78 -2.51 -12.81
N LEU A 408 -11.88 -3.33 -13.86
CA LEU A 408 -11.74 -4.78 -13.70
C LEU A 408 -10.31 -5.17 -13.32
N PHE A 409 -9.30 -4.44 -13.79
CA PHE A 409 -7.92 -4.58 -13.34
C PHE A 409 -7.83 -4.37 -11.83
N PHE A 410 -8.33 -3.24 -11.33
CA PHE A 410 -8.33 -2.94 -9.89
C PHE A 410 -9.17 -3.96 -9.08
N PHE A 411 -10.19 -4.56 -9.70
CA PHE A 411 -11.00 -5.59 -9.05
C PHE A 411 -10.26 -6.91 -8.83
N VAL A 412 -9.44 -7.34 -9.79
CA VAL A 412 -8.71 -8.62 -9.70
C VAL A 412 -7.29 -8.46 -9.14
N TYR A 413 -6.67 -7.29 -9.29
CA TYR A 413 -5.28 -7.04 -8.94
C TYR A 413 -5.16 -6.62 -7.46
N PRO A 414 -4.46 -7.38 -6.60
CA PRO A 414 -4.29 -7.01 -5.20
C PRO A 414 -3.31 -5.84 -5.04
N GLN A 415 -3.48 -5.07 -3.96
CA GLN A 415 -2.56 -4.01 -3.57
C GLN A 415 -2.23 -4.19 -2.09
N PRO A 416 -1.26 -5.07 -1.75
CA PRO A 416 -0.89 -5.34 -0.37
C PRO A 416 -0.70 -4.04 0.43
N PRO A 417 -1.24 -3.97 1.66
CA PRO A 417 -1.83 -5.06 2.44
C PRO A 417 -3.29 -5.45 2.07
N LYS A 418 -3.87 -4.84 1.04
CA LYS A 418 -5.25 -5.08 0.61
C LYS A 418 -5.35 -6.33 -0.29
N PRO A 419 -6.30 -7.25 -0.03
CA PRO A 419 -6.63 -8.31 -0.98
C PRO A 419 -7.30 -7.74 -2.23
N SER A 420 -7.45 -8.55 -3.28
CA SER A 420 -8.28 -8.17 -4.42
C SER A 420 -9.76 -8.28 -4.06
N MET A 421 -10.62 -7.45 -4.69
CA MET A 421 -12.07 -7.55 -4.50
C MET A 421 -12.60 -8.90 -4.96
N LEU A 422 -12.00 -9.50 -6.00
CA LEU A 422 -12.34 -10.84 -6.42
C LEU A 422 -12.16 -11.87 -5.30
N HIS A 423 -11.04 -11.83 -4.57
CA HIS A 423 -10.79 -12.80 -3.48
C HIS A 423 -11.73 -12.60 -2.28
N VAL A 424 -12.21 -11.37 -2.06
CA VAL A 424 -13.28 -11.11 -1.08
C VAL A 424 -14.59 -11.74 -1.51
N ILE A 425 -14.96 -11.58 -2.79
CA ILE A 425 -16.26 -11.99 -3.33
C ILE A 425 -16.36 -13.49 -3.57
N ASP A 426 -15.28 -14.13 -4.01
CA ASP A 426 -15.24 -15.56 -4.28
C ASP A 426 -14.92 -16.40 -3.02
N GLY A 427 -14.64 -15.73 -1.89
CA GLY A 427 -14.39 -16.32 -0.59
C GLY A 427 -12.99 -16.91 -0.40
N THR A 428 -12.04 -16.69 -1.30
CA THR A 428 -10.66 -17.17 -1.13
C THR A 428 -9.86 -16.36 -0.12
N TRP A 429 -10.16 -15.07 0.05
CA TRP A 429 -9.64 -14.29 1.16
C TRP A 429 -10.38 -14.67 2.44
N GLN A 430 -9.63 -15.18 3.41
CA GLN A 430 -10.11 -15.56 4.73
C GLN A 430 -9.47 -14.64 5.78
N PRO A 431 -10.23 -13.68 6.36
CA PRO A 431 -9.66 -12.73 7.32
C PRO A 431 -9.11 -13.45 8.54
N ASN A 432 -7.90 -13.07 8.94
CA ASN A 432 -7.28 -13.59 10.15
C ASN A 432 -7.75 -12.80 11.40
N GLU A 433 -7.19 -13.11 12.57
CA GLU A 433 -7.60 -12.46 13.82
C GLU A 433 -7.31 -10.95 13.83
N GLN A 434 -6.25 -10.50 13.14
CA GLN A 434 -5.95 -9.08 13.02
C GLN A 434 -6.99 -8.37 12.15
N ASP A 435 -7.34 -8.95 10.98
CA ASP A 435 -8.38 -8.41 10.11
C ASP A 435 -9.72 -8.27 10.86
N LYS A 436 -10.12 -9.32 11.60
CA LYS A 436 -11.35 -9.30 12.41
C LYS A 436 -11.33 -8.26 13.51
N LYS A 437 -10.19 -8.09 14.22
CA LYS A 437 -10.01 -7.06 15.24
C LYS A 437 -10.14 -5.65 14.67
N ASP A 438 -9.76 -5.49 13.41
CA ASP A 438 -9.86 -4.24 12.66
C ASP A 438 -11.20 -4.07 11.93
N GLY A 439 -12.15 -4.98 12.15
CA GLY A 439 -13.49 -4.92 11.55
C GLY A 439 -13.54 -5.32 10.07
N LEU A 440 -12.45 -5.87 9.52
CA LEU A 440 -12.33 -6.31 8.14
C LEU A 440 -12.86 -7.75 8.02
N VAL A 441 -14.15 -7.87 7.71
CA VAL A 441 -14.86 -9.14 7.54
C VAL A 441 -15.49 -9.24 6.14
N PRO A 442 -15.76 -10.45 5.60
CA PRO A 442 -16.27 -10.57 4.23
C PRO A 442 -17.60 -9.84 4.05
N GLY A 443 -17.71 -9.05 2.98
CA GLY A 443 -18.89 -8.26 2.68
C GLY A 443 -18.58 -7.09 1.74
N PHE A 444 -19.62 -6.40 1.26
CA PHE A 444 -19.47 -5.26 0.37
C PHE A 444 -18.73 -4.07 1.02
N GLY A 445 -18.80 -3.91 2.34
CA GLY A 445 -18.07 -2.87 3.05
C GLY A 445 -16.56 -2.93 2.84
N VAL A 446 -16.00 -4.15 2.83
CA VAL A 446 -14.56 -4.36 2.61
C VAL A 446 -14.15 -4.01 1.18
N THR A 447 -15.04 -4.12 0.18
CA THR A 447 -14.71 -3.70 -1.19
C THR A 447 -14.64 -2.17 -1.31
N THR A 448 -15.45 -1.44 -0.54
CA THR A 448 -15.30 0.01 -0.36
C THR A 448 -13.97 0.36 0.32
N GLN A 449 -13.58 -0.38 1.37
CA GLN A 449 -12.29 -0.20 2.04
C GLN A 449 -11.10 -0.42 1.09
N ILE A 450 -11.19 -1.42 0.21
CA ILE A 450 -10.15 -1.69 -0.80
C ILE A 450 -10.01 -0.49 -1.75
N ILE A 451 -11.12 0.03 -2.28
CA ILE A 451 -11.13 1.10 -3.29
C ILE A 451 -10.67 2.44 -2.72
N ASN A 452 -11.26 2.91 -1.61
CA ASN A 452 -11.03 4.27 -1.12
C ASN A 452 -11.09 4.39 0.41
N GLY A 453 -10.62 3.36 1.10
CA GLY A 453 -10.71 3.24 2.55
C GLY A 453 -10.09 4.36 3.38
N GLY A 454 -9.03 4.99 2.88
CA GLY A 454 -8.39 6.11 3.56
C GLY A 454 -9.25 7.38 3.60
N VAL A 455 -10.31 7.45 2.78
CA VAL A 455 -11.21 8.61 2.70
C VAL A 455 -12.62 8.25 3.19
N GLU A 456 -13.09 7.04 2.89
CA GLU A 456 -14.51 6.68 3.07
C GLU A 456 -14.82 5.88 4.34
N CYS A 457 -13.82 5.34 5.02
CA CYS A 457 -13.99 4.33 6.06
C CYS A 457 -13.26 4.68 7.36
N GLY A 458 -13.48 3.88 8.41
CA GLY A 458 -12.82 4.04 9.72
C GLY A 458 -13.46 5.07 10.66
N GLY A 459 -14.34 5.93 10.14
CA GLY A 459 -15.17 6.82 10.95
C GLY A 459 -16.23 6.06 11.76
N ALA A 460 -16.76 6.71 12.80
CA ALA A 460 -17.83 6.15 13.65
C ALA A 460 -19.20 6.01 12.93
N THR A 461 -19.36 6.72 11.81
CA THR A 461 -20.58 6.76 10.98
C THR A 461 -20.21 6.57 9.52
N GLU A 462 -21.12 6.01 8.72
CA GLU A 462 -20.96 6.00 7.27
C GLU A 462 -21.01 7.43 6.73
N ILE A 463 -20.06 7.78 5.87
CA ILE A 463 -20.13 9.03 5.12
C ILE A 463 -21.05 8.86 3.91
N GLN A 464 -21.44 9.98 3.29
CA GLN A 464 -22.42 9.96 2.19
C GLN A 464 -21.98 9.07 1.01
N GLN A 465 -20.70 9.05 0.68
CA GLN A 465 -20.13 8.24 -0.39
C GLN A 465 -20.29 6.74 -0.11
N SER A 466 -20.03 6.30 1.12
CA SER A 466 -20.26 4.91 1.55
C SER A 466 -21.76 4.57 1.52
N LEU A 467 -22.62 5.46 2.01
CA LEU A 467 -24.09 5.28 1.95
C LEU A 467 -24.59 5.14 0.51
N ASN A 468 -24.06 5.94 -0.42
CA ASN A 468 -24.39 5.84 -1.84
C ASN A 468 -23.99 4.47 -2.41
N ARG A 469 -22.77 4.00 -2.13
CA ARG A 469 -22.31 2.67 -2.57
C ARG A 469 -23.22 1.56 -2.07
N ILE A 470 -23.65 1.64 -0.79
CA ILE A 470 -24.58 0.67 -0.19
C ILE A 470 -25.91 0.67 -0.95
N ASP A 471 -26.53 1.84 -1.15
CA ASP A 471 -27.79 1.96 -1.89
C ASP A 471 -27.66 1.39 -3.31
N TYR A 472 -26.59 1.74 -4.02
CA TYR A 472 -26.38 1.25 -5.38
C TYR A 472 -26.20 -0.27 -5.40
N TYR A 473 -25.44 -0.82 -4.45
CA TYR A 473 -25.24 -2.25 -4.31
C TYR A 473 -26.52 -3.01 -3.99
N GLU A 474 -27.35 -2.53 -3.07
CA GLU A 474 -28.65 -3.12 -2.76
C GLU A 474 -29.56 -3.15 -4.00
N ASN A 475 -29.57 -2.09 -4.80
CA ASN A 475 -30.36 -2.05 -6.02
C ASN A 475 -29.82 -2.98 -7.12
N PHE A 476 -28.50 -3.03 -7.33
CA PHE A 476 -27.90 -3.95 -8.31
C PHE A 476 -28.03 -5.41 -7.90
N THR A 477 -27.86 -5.74 -6.62
CA THR A 477 -28.08 -7.10 -6.11
C THR A 477 -29.54 -7.53 -6.25
N HIS A 478 -30.49 -6.64 -5.96
CA HIS A 478 -31.91 -6.92 -6.22
C HIS A 478 -32.17 -7.17 -7.71
N PHE A 479 -31.66 -6.32 -8.60
CA PHE A 479 -31.82 -6.47 -10.05
C PHE A 479 -31.21 -7.78 -10.58
N LEU A 480 -30.04 -8.16 -10.07
CA LEU A 480 -29.30 -9.35 -10.49
C LEU A 480 -29.70 -10.62 -9.73
N HIS A 481 -30.68 -10.56 -8.83
CA HIS A 481 -31.10 -11.68 -7.97
C HIS A 481 -29.95 -12.26 -7.14
N VAL A 482 -29.12 -11.39 -6.60
CA VAL A 482 -28.05 -11.73 -5.65
C VAL A 482 -28.61 -11.66 -4.23
N PRO A 483 -28.58 -12.75 -3.45
CA PRO A 483 -28.94 -12.67 -2.04
C PRO A 483 -27.89 -11.85 -1.27
N ILE A 484 -28.37 -10.95 -0.42
CA ILE A 484 -27.57 -10.33 0.64
C ILE A 484 -27.80 -11.16 1.90
N ALA A 485 -26.73 -11.71 2.46
CA ALA A 485 -26.84 -12.48 3.69
C ALA A 485 -27.22 -11.55 4.86
N PRO A 486 -28.03 -11.99 5.85
CA PRO A 486 -28.44 -11.13 6.97
C PRO A 486 -27.28 -10.55 7.79
N ASP A 487 -26.13 -11.22 7.76
CA ASP A 487 -24.89 -10.87 8.43
C ASP A 487 -23.84 -10.23 7.51
N GLU A 488 -24.16 -10.00 6.23
CA GLU A 488 -23.25 -9.32 5.31
C GLU A 488 -23.06 -7.85 5.72
N VAL A 489 -21.81 -7.47 5.96
CA VAL A 489 -21.47 -6.09 6.30
C VAL A 489 -21.38 -5.27 5.00
N LEU A 490 -22.37 -4.38 4.79
CA LEU A 490 -22.46 -3.56 3.58
C LEU A 490 -21.65 -2.27 3.64
N GLY A 491 -21.56 -1.63 4.80
CA GLY A 491 -20.82 -0.38 5.00
C GLY A 491 -19.41 -0.60 5.54
N CYS A 492 -18.62 0.48 5.67
CA CYS A 492 -17.24 0.41 6.12
C CYS A 492 -16.92 1.31 7.32
N LYS A 493 -17.93 1.84 8.02
CA LYS A 493 -17.72 2.50 9.30
C LYS A 493 -17.03 1.56 10.29
N ASN A 494 -16.20 2.12 11.15
CA ASN A 494 -15.37 1.41 12.13
C ASN A 494 -14.35 0.41 11.56
N MET A 495 -14.32 0.14 10.25
CA MET A 495 -13.25 -0.67 9.66
C MET A 495 -11.94 0.10 9.70
N LYS A 496 -10.92 -0.43 10.36
CA LYS A 496 -9.57 0.15 10.28
C LYS A 496 -8.92 -0.20 8.95
N GLN A 497 -7.85 0.51 8.63
CA GLN A 497 -7.07 0.25 7.42
C GLN A 497 -6.47 -1.16 7.47
N PHE A 498 -6.31 -1.76 6.28
CA PHE A 498 -5.55 -3.00 6.13
C PHE A 498 -4.12 -2.81 6.63
N SER A 499 -3.53 -3.86 7.22
CA SER A 499 -2.18 -3.83 7.77
C SER A 499 -1.35 -5.03 7.28
N GLU A 500 -0.03 -4.95 7.42
CA GLU A 500 0.90 -6.04 7.05
C GLU A 500 0.66 -7.34 7.83
N ALA A 501 -0.03 -7.27 8.97
CA ALA A 501 -0.44 -8.42 9.75
C ALA A 501 -1.75 -9.07 9.25
N GLY A 502 -2.44 -8.47 8.28
CA GLY A 502 -3.69 -8.98 7.71
C GLY A 502 -3.48 -10.09 6.69
N ALA A 503 -4.51 -10.92 6.46
CA ALA A 503 -4.45 -12.04 5.51
C ALA A 503 -4.35 -11.58 4.05
N GLY A 504 -4.66 -10.31 3.76
CA GLY A 504 -4.48 -9.70 2.44
C GLY A 504 -3.05 -9.26 2.12
N ALA A 505 -2.14 -9.27 3.11
CA ALA A 505 -0.76 -8.83 2.96
C ALA A 505 0.14 -9.87 2.28
N THR A 506 -0.26 -10.32 1.09
CA THR A 506 0.58 -11.20 0.25
C THR A 506 1.86 -10.45 -0.15
N LEU A 507 3.02 -11.10 0.00
CA LEU A 507 4.29 -10.51 -0.40
C LEU A 507 4.43 -10.61 -1.93
N THR A 508 4.20 -9.51 -2.65
CA THR A 508 4.12 -9.50 -4.12
C THR A 508 5.24 -8.72 -4.79
N TYR A 509 6.25 -8.27 -4.04
CA TYR A 509 7.36 -7.47 -4.54
C TYR A 509 8.71 -8.08 -4.17
N TRP A 510 9.72 -7.82 -5.00
CA TRP A 510 11.10 -8.20 -4.74
C TRP A 510 11.90 -7.02 -4.18
N GLU A 511 12.73 -7.31 -3.19
CA GLU A 511 13.71 -6.38 -2.62
C GLU A 511 15.03 -7.13 -2.38
N GLN A 512 16.14 -6.41 -2.31
CA GLN A 512 17.42 -6.97 -1.89
C GLN A 512 17.32 -7.80 -0.60
N ASP A 513 17.86 -9.02 -0.63
CA ASP A 513 18.10 -9.78 0.59
C ASP A 513 19.44 -9.35 1.20
N TRP A 514 19.38 -8.75 2.39
CA TRP A 514 20.54 -8.27 3.14
C TRP A 514 21.20 -9.37 4.00
N SER A 515 20.77 -10.62 3.86
CA SER A 515 21.37 -11.76 4.53
C SER A 515 22.85 -11.93 4.15
N TRP A 516 23.64 -12.40 5.12
CA TRP A 516 25.05 -12.72 4.91
C TRP A 516 25.20 -14.18 4.48
N SER A 517 26.12 -14.45 3.55
CA SER A 517 26.43 -15.81 3.09
C SER A 517 27.93 -16.08 3.12
N SER A 518 28.35 -17.17 3.77
CA SER A 518 29.74 -17.65 3.72
C SER A 518 30.15 -18.21 2.37
N GLU A 519 29.18 -18.45 1.49
CA GLU A 519 29.39 -19.10 0.19
C GLU A 519 29.76 -18.10 -0.90
N THR A 520 29.69 -16.79 -0.62
CA THR A 520 29.93 -15.72 -1.59
C THR A 520 31.22 -14.95 -1.24
N PRO A 521 31.93 -14.40 -2.25
CA PRO A 521 33.25 -13.81 -2.04
C PRO A 521 33.26 -12.58 -1.11
N ASP A 522 32.16 -11.82 -1.07
CA ASP A 522 32.02 -10.58 -0.33
C ASP A 522 30.99 -10.67 0.81
N GLY A 523 30.51 -11.88 1.11
CA GLY A 523 29.54 -12.13 2.17
C GLY A 523 28.11 -11.74 1.84
N LYS A 524 27.80 -11.23 0.64
CA LYS A 524 26.43 -10.83 0.25
C LYS A 524 25.60 -12.04 -0.18
N SER A 525 24.28 -11.93 -0.10
CA SER A 525 23.36 -12.99 -0.53
C SER A 525 23.34 -13.23 -2.06
N TYR A 526 23.61 -12.19 -2.86
CA TYR A 526 23.33 -12.17 -4.32
C TYR A 526 21.89 -12.61 -4.66
N ALA A 527 20.94 -12.29 -3.78
CA ALA A 527 19.55 -12.69 -3.90
C ALA A 527 18.60 -11.52 -3.58
N CYS A 528 17.37 -11.65 -4.07
CA CYS A 528 16.25 -10.85 -3.61
C CYS A 528 15.31 -11.71 -2.76
N LYS A 529 14.45 -11.06 -1.97
CA LYS A 529 13.41 -11.70 -1.16
C LYS A 529 12.07 -11.03 -1.41
N LEU A 530 11.00 -11.73 -1.04
CA LEU A 530 9.64 -11.19 -1.12
C LEU A 530 9.40 -10.17 0.01
N VAL A 531 8.73 -9.06 -0.34
CA VAL A 531 8.30 -8.00 0.59
C VAL A 531 6.86 -7.55 0.30
N GLY A 532 6.23 -6.92 1.31
CA GLY A 532 4.83 -6.48 1.27
C GLY A 532 4.64 -5.03 0.80
N TYR A 533 5.71 -4.24 0.74
CA TYR A 533 5.67 -2.86 0.24
C TYR A 533 6.06 -2.78 -1.24
N GLN A 534 5.59 -1.75 -1.92
CA GLN A 534 5.81 -1.57 -3.35
C GLN A 534 7.29 -1.29 -3.66
N THR A 535 7.84 -2.05 -4.62
CA THR A 535 9.18 -1.83 -5.19
C THR A 535 9.07 -1.78 -6.72
N PRO A 536 10.17 -1.50 -7.45
CA PRO A 536 10.18 -1.60 -8.91
C PRO A 536 9.90 -3.01 -9.46
N TYR A 537 10.05 -4.05 -8.65
CA TYR A 537 10.10 -5.45 -9.10
C TYR A 537 8.96 -6.25 -8.50
N SER A 538 8.12 -6.87 -9.33
CA SER A 538 6.95 -7.61 -8.86
C SER A 538 7.13 -9.11 -8.97
N ALA A 539 6.81 -9.84 -7.89
CA ALA A 539 6.70 -11.31 -7.89
C ALA A 539 5.52 -11.84 -8.72
N LEU A 540 4.65 -10.94 -9.19
CA LEU A 540 3.56 -11.25 -10.11
C LEU A 540 4.03 -11.35 -11.56
N LYS A 541 5.30 -11.02 -11.82
CA LYS A 541 5.89 -11.03 -13.15
C LYS A 541 7.16 -11.87 -13.16
N GLN A 542 7.14 -12.93 -13.95
CA GLN A 542 8.31 -13.78 -14.15
C GLN A 542 9.48 -12.97 -14.72
N GLY A 543 10.67 -13.21 -14.18
CA GLY A 543 11.92 -12.54 -14.56
C GLY A 543 12.20 -11.24 -13.80
N ASP A 544 11.21 -10.67 -13.09
CA ASP A 544 11.45 -9.48 -12.27
C ASP A 544 12.38 -9.80 -11.07
N TYR A 545 12.44 -11.07 -10.62
CA TYR A 545 13.46 -11.51 -9.66
C TYR A 545 14.88 -11.27 -10.19
N THR A 546 15.16 -11.69 -11.43
CA THR A 546 16.46 -11.45 -12.07
C THR A 546 16.76 -9.96 -12.22
N LEU A 547 15.75 -9.15 -12.54
CA LEU A 547 15.93 -7.69 -12.62
C LEU A 547 16.27 -7.08 -11.26
N CYS A 548 15.61 -7.53 -10.19
CA CYS A 548 15.94 -7.13 -8.82
C CYS A 548 17.39 -7.48 -8.48
N VAL A 549 17.82 -8.72 -8.74
CA VAL A 549 19.20 -9.16 -8.48
C VAL A 549 20.21 -8.32 -9.27
N LYS A 550 19.95 -8.03 -10.55
CA LYS A 550 20.84 -7.20 -11.39
C LYS A 550 20.99 -5.77 -10.88
N GLU A 551 19.91 -5.17 -10.37
CA GLU A 551 19.93 -3.81 -9.84
C GLU A 551 20.77 -3.69 -8.57
N HIS A 552 20.58 -4.64 -7.64
CA HIS A 552 21.25 -4.58 -6.33
C HIS A 552 22.67 -5.17 -6.35
N PHE A 553 22.98 -6.02 -7.33
CA PHE A 553 24.28 -6.67 -7.48
C PHE A 553 24.82 -6.48 -8.91
N PRO A 554 25.22 -5.26 -9.31
CA PRO A 554 25.64 -4.96 -10.68
C PRO A 554 26.88 -5.73 -11.14
N ASP A 555 27.69 -6.22 -10.19
CA ASP A 555 28.89 -7.02 -10.44
C ASP A 555 28.61 -8.53 -10.56
N ILE A 556 27.33 -8.95 -10.53
CA ILE A 556 26.94 -10.34 -10.73
C ILE A 556 27.14 -10.76 -12.19
N ASN A 557 27.81 -11.89 -12.41
CA ASN A 557 28.02 -12.45 -13.73
C ASN A 557 26.94 -13.53 -14.01
N ILE A 558 25.95 -13.20 -14.84
CA ILE A 558 24.87 -14.14 -15.20
C ILE A 558 25.23 -14.84 -16.50
N VAL A 559 25.37 -16.16 -16.45
CA VAL A 559 25.70 -17.02 -17.60
C VAL A 559 24.49 -17.87 -18.01
N ASP A 560 24.43 -18.25 -19.29
CA ASP A 560 23.32 -19.05 -19.86
C ASP A 560 23.43 -20.55 -19.56
#